data_AF-A0A7S3UIX6-F1
#
_entry.id   AF-A0A7S3UIX6-F1
#
_cell.length_a   1.000
_cell.length_b   1.000
_cell.length_c   1.000
_cell.angle_alpha   90.00
_cell.angle_beta   90.00
_cell.angle_gamma   90.00
#
_symmetry.space_group_name_H-M   'P 1'
#
loop_
_entity.id
_entity.type
_entity.pdbx_description
1 polymer ?
#
loop_
_entity_poly.entity_id
_entity_poly.type
_entity_poly.pdbx_seq_one_letter_code
_entity_poly.pdbx_strand_id
1 'polypeptide(L)'
;KDFWDSWNTGKDMASHWTLWDALFIAAGGDSRDQTIISMILQTILQYIMNLTVGLVAAIGAFLTTLPYVITSYGPGILEGIVYFLLVLCAAAAVVVSFLGIIY
;
A
#
# COMPACT_ATOMS: atom_id res chain seq x y z
N LYS A 1 -12.77 -8.31 -10.55
CA LYS A 1 -11.44 -7.67 -10.61
C LYS A 1 -10.51 -8.63 -9.89
N ASP A 2 -9.63 -9.27 -10.64
CA ASP A 2 -8.77 -10.33 -10.11
C ASP A 2 -7.65 -9.74 -9.27
N PHE A 3 -7.22 -10.47 -8.24
CA PHE A 3 -6.11 -10.11 -7.35
C PHE A 3 -4.85 -9.65 -8.12
N TRP A 4 -4.58 -10.30 -9.25
CA TRP A 4 -3.46 -10.00 -10.14
C TRP A 4 -3.57 -8.65 -10.84
N ASP A 5 -4.79 -8.20 -11.10
CA ASP A 5 -5.06 -6.91 -11.74
C ASP A 5 -4.82 -5.76 -10.75
N SER A 6 -5.23 -5.93 -9.49
CA SER A 6 -4.92 -5.02 -8.39
C SER A 6 -3.42 -5.00 -8.06
N TRP A 7 -2.74 -6.14 -8.12
CA TRP A 7 -1.29 -6.26 -7.93
C TRP A 7 -0.50 -5.55 -9.04
N ASN A 8 -0.91 -5.71 -10.30
CA ASN A 8 -0.28 -5.01 -11.41
C ASN A 8 -0.51 -3.50 -11.34
N THR A 9 -1.71 -3.06 -10.95
CA THR A 9 -2.01 -1.63 -10.71
C THR A 9 -1.12 -1.04 -9.61
N GLY A 10 -0.87 -1.80 -8.54
CA GLY A 10 0.05 -1.38 -7.47
C GLY A 10 1.51 -1.26 -7.92
N LYS A 11 2.00 -2.19 -8.75
CA LYS A 11 3.34 -2.11 -9.35
C LYS A 11 3.47 -0.92 -10.30
N ASP A 12 2.47 -0.66 -11.13
CA ASP A 12 2.50 0.45 -12.08
C ASP A 12 2.54 1.80 -11.35
N MET A 13 1.73 1.96 -10.30
CA MET A 13 1.79 3.15 -9.45
C MET A 13 3.15 3.30 -8.77
N ALA A 14 3.70 2.22 -8.20
CA ALA A 14 5.02 2.24 -7.59
C ALA A 14 6.10 2.68 -8.60
N SER A 15 6.05 2.15 -9.83
CA SER A 15 7.00 2.51 -10.89
C SER A 15 6.88 3.97 -11.35
N HIS A 16 5.66 4.50 -11.46
CA HIS A 16 5.42 5.90 -11.79
C HIS A 16 5.89 6.82 -10.67
N TRP A 17 5.74 6.42 -9.42
CA TRP A 17 6.18 7.21 -8.27
C TRP A 17 7.70 7.21 -8.15
N THR A 18 8.37 6.08 -8.43
CA THR A 18 9.83 6.02 -8.56
C THR A 18 10.35 6.85 -9.73
N LEU A 19 9.61 6.91 -10.85
CA LEU A 19 9.95 7.77 -11.99
C LEU A 19 9.85 9.26 -11.65
N TRP A 20 8.81 9.66 -10.92
CA TRP A 20 8.70 11.04 -10.43
C TRP A 20 9.81 11.40 -9.46
N ASP A 21 10.17 10.48 -8.55
CA ASP A 21 11.28 10.69 -7.61
C ASP A 21 12.62 10.85 -8.34
N ALA A 22 12.90 9.98 -9.32
CA ALA A 22 14.08 10.07 -10.19
C ALA A 22 14.10 11.38 -11.01
N LEU A 23 12.93 11.86 -11.47
CA LEU A 23 12.78 13.12 -12.20
C LEU A 23 13.01 14.33 -11.30
N PHE A 24 12.57 14.31 -10.04
CA PHE A 24 12.83 15.39 -9.08
C PHE A 24 14.29 15.43 -8.63
N ILE A 25 14.96 14.28 -8.55
CA ILE A 25 16.42 14.19 -8.33
C ILE A 25 17.19 14.75 -9.54
N ALA A 26 16.69 14.53 -10.76
CA ALA A 26 17.30 15.06 -11.99
C ALA A 26 16.98 16.55 -12.24
N ALA A 27 15.81 17.03 -11.83
CA ALA A 27 15.34 18.41 -12.06
C ALA A 27 15.64 19.36 -10.89
N GLY A 28 15.78 18.85 -9.67
CA GLY A 28 16.20 19.57 -8.48
C GLY A 28 17.72 19.70 -8.45
N GLY A 29 18.25 20.64 -9.24
CA GLY A 29 19.67 20.94 -9.32
C GLY A 29 20.24 21.47 -8.00
N ASP A 30 20.56 20.57 -7.08
CA ASP A 30 21.50 20.83 -5.97
C ASP A 30 22.67 19.85 -6.06
N SER A 31 23.48 20.09 -7.08
CA SER A 31 24.83 19.59 -7.16
C SER A 31 25.67 20.23 -6.05
N ARG A 32 25.95 19.50 -4.97
CA ARG A 32 27.26 19.44 -4.28
C ARG A 32 27.21 18.54 -3.04
N ASP A 33 27.93 17.43 -3.12
CA ASP A 33 28.34 16.56 -2.00
C ASP A 33 27.27 15.75 -1.25
N GLN A 34 26.26 15.23 -1.95
CA GLN A 34 25.49 14.12 -1.40
C GLN A 34 26.28 12.81 -1.54
N THR A 35 26.76 12.28 -0.42
CA THR A 35 27.39 10.95 -0.34
C THR A 35 26.41 9.91 -0.91
N ILE A 36 26.87 8.92 -1.68
CA ILE A 36 26.02 7.84 -2.23
C ILE A 36 25.06 7.26 -1.16
N ILE A 37 25.51 7.21 0.09
CA ILE A 37 24.74 6.81 1.27
C ILE A 37 23.51 7.71 1.50
N SER A 38 23.61 9.04 1.38
CA SER A 38 22.46 9.95 1.59
C SER A 38 21.41 9.80 0.49
N MET A 39 21.82 9.57 -0.76
CA MET A 39 20.90 9.29 -1.86
C MET A 39 20.15 7.98 -1.64
N ILE A 40 20.85 6.90 -1.28
CA ILE A 40 20.24 5.60 -0.97
C ILE A 40 19.24 5.73 0.18
N LEU A 41 19.61 6.45 1.24
CA LEU A 41 18.77 6.64 2.41
C LEU A 41 17.52 7.45 2.06
N GLN A 42 17.63 8.49 1.24
CA GLN A 42 16.47 9.24 0.76
C GLN A 42 15.50 8.35 -0.05
N THR A 43 16.00 7.53 -0.98
CA THR A 43 15.17 6.60 -1.76
C THR A 43 14.47 5.55 -0.88
N ILE A 44 15.15 5.01 0.14
CA ILE A 44 14.56 4.06 1.08
C ILE A 44 13.43 4.72 1.88
N LEU A 45 13.64 5.93 2.38
CA LEU A 45 12.65 6.67 3.15
C LEU A 45 11.43 7.05 2.28
N GLN A 46 11.67 7.43 1.02
CA GLN A 46 10.61 7.69 0.04
C GLN A 46 9.80 6.41 -0.25
N TYR A 47 10.47 5.28 -0.43
CA TYR A 47 9.84 3.97 -0.61
C TYR A 47 8.98 3.59 0.58
N ILE A 48 9.46 3.79 1.82
CA ILE A 48 8.71 3.54 3.05
C ILE A 48 7.42 4.38 3.09
N MET A 49 7.51 5.68 2.78
CA MET A 49 6.32 6.55 2.74
C MET A 49 5.31 6.09 1.69
N ASN A 50 5.79 5.70 0.51
CA ASN A 50 4.94 5.20 -0.57
C ASN A 50 4.30 3.85 -0.23
N LEU A 51 5.05 2.97 0.46
CA LEU A 51 4.54 1.70 0.97
C LEU A 51 3.42 1.91 2.00
N THR A 52 3.58 2.88 2.91
CA THR A 52 2.54 3.25 3.88
C THR A 52 1.25 3.69 3.18
N VAL A 53 1.34 4.56 2.17
CA VAL A 53 0.18 4.99 1.37
C VAL A 53 -0.42 3.82 0.60
N GLY A 54 0.41 2.94 0.03
CA GLY A 54 -0.01 1.74 -0.68
C GLY A 54 -0.77 0.75 0.21
N LEU A 55 -0.33 0.53 1.46
CA LEU A 55 -1.01 -0.33 2.43
C LEU A 55 -2.38 0.22 2.83
N VAL A 56 -2.49 1.54 3.02
CA VAL A 56 -3.78 2.20 3.28
C VAL A 56 -4.72 2.08 2.09
N ALA A 57 -4.21 2.29 0.87
CA ALA A 57 -4.99 2.11 -0.35
C ALA A 57 -5.44 0.65 -0.56
N ALA A 58 -4.60 -0.32 -0.18
CA ALA A 58 -4.92 -1.75 -0.23
C ALA A 58 -6.07 -2.12 0.70
N ILE A 59 -6.15 -1.54 1.91
CA ILE A 59 -7.33 -1.68 2.80
C ILE A 59 -8.58 -1.16 2.08
N GLY A 60 -8.51 0.03 1.49
CA GLY A 60 -9.64 0.63 0.76
C GLY A 60 -10.13 -0.26 -0.39
N ALA A 61 -9.20 -0.79 -1.19
CA ALA A 61 -9.53 -1.71 -2.28
C ALA A 61 -10.14 -3.03 -1.75
N PHE A 62 -9.55 -3.60 -0.70
CA PHE A 62 -10.03 -4.82 -0.07
C PHE A 62 -11.47 -4.70 0.46
N LEU A 63 -11.82 -3.56 1.07
CA LEU A 63 -13.17 -3.27 1.53
C LEU A 63 -14.22 -3.29 0.42
N THR A 64 -13.86 -2.95 -0.82
CA THR A 64 -14.79 -3.04 -1.95
C THR A 64 -15.04 -4.47 -2.42
N THR A 65 -14.06 -5.36 -2.24
CA THR A 65 -14.17 -6.78 -2.60
C THR A 65 -14.81 -7.63 -1.51
N LEU A 66 -14.70 -7.20 -0.25
CA LEU A 66 -15.11 -7.97 0.92
C LEU A 66 -16.60 -8.35 0.94
N PRO A 67 -17.57 -7.47 0.59
CA PRO A 67 -18.98 -7.83 0.56
C PRO A 67 -19.28 -8.96 -0.43
N TYR A 68 -18.62 -8.96 -1.60
CA TYR A 68 -18.79 -10.00 -2.61
C TYR A 68 -18.26 -11.36 -2.14
N VAL A 69 -17.13 -11.36 -1.42
CA VAL A 69 -16.57 -12.57 -0.83
C VAL A 69 -17.50 -13.11 0.25
N ILE A 70 -18.02 -12.25 1.13
CA ILE A 70 -18.93 -12.67 2.20
C ILE A 70 -20.22 -13.27 1.63
N THR A 71 -20.84 -12.63 0.63
CA THR A 71 -22.09 -13.14 0.04
C THR A 71 -21.90 -14.46 -0.71
N SER A 72 -20.67 -14.76 -1.18
CA SER A 72 -20.38 -16.04 -1.85
C SER A 72 -20.52 -17.27 -0.94
N TYR A 73 -20.41 -17.11 0.37
CA TYR A 73 -20.58 -18.19 1.36
C TYR A 73 -22.04 -18.38 1.80
N GLY A 74 -22.99 -17.59 1.27
CA GLY A 74 -24.40 -17.63 1.63
C GLY A 74 -24.72 -17.39 3.12
N PRO A 75 -24.02 -16.52 3.86
CA PRO A 75 -24.32 -16.28 5.28
C PRO A 75 -25.63 -15.52 5.49
N GLY A 76 -26.20 -15.64 6.69
CA GLY A 76 -27.27 -14.76 7.13
C GLY A 76 -26.78 -13.30 7.27
N ILE A 77 -27.71 -12.32 7.27
CA ILE A 77 -27.38 -10.88 7.35
C ILE A 77 -26.51 -10.56 8.58
N LEU A 78 -26.86 -11.14 9.73
CA LEU A 78 -26.18 -10.88 11.00
C LEU A 78 -24.76 -11.48 11.02
N GLU A 79 -24.61 -12.69 10.49
CA GLU A 79 -23.31 -13.37 10.33
C GLU A 79 -22.40 -12.59 9.37
N GLY A 80 -22.94 -12.13 8.24
CA GLY A 80 -22.19 -11.33 7.27
C GLY A 80 -21.63 -10.03 7.87
N ILE A 81 -22.39 -9.36 8.74
CA ILE A 81 -21.94 -8.16 9.45
C ILE A 81 -20.80 -8.49 10.42
N VAL A 82 -20.92 -9.57 11.19
CA VAL A 82 -19.87 -10.01 12.13
C VAL A 82 -18.59 -10.38 11.38
N TYR A 83 -18.70 -11.12 10.28
CA TYR A 83 -17.55 -11.44 9.43
C TYR A 83 -16.90 -10.20 8.83
N PHE A 84 -17.69 -9.23 8.37
CA PHE A 84 -17.17 -7.98 7.83
C PHE A 84 -16.33 -7.21 8.86
N LEU A 85 -16.85 -7.04 10.09
CA LEU A 85 -16.14 -6.33 11.16
C LEU A 85 -14.87 -7.07 11.59
N LEU A 86 -14.92 -8.41 11.68
CA LEU A 86 -13.76 -9.23 12.05
C LEU A 86 -12.64 -9.10 11.02
N VAL A 87 -12.99 -9.18 9.73
CA VAL A 87 -12.02 -9.11 8.64
C VAL A 87 -11.45 -7.69 8.50
N LEU A 88 -12.25 -6.65 8.76
CA LEU A 88 -11.78 -5.26 8.81
C LEU A 88 -10.76 -5.06 9.93
N CYS A 89 -11.03 -5.60 11.12
CA CYS A 89 -10.11 -5.57 12.25
C CYS A 89 -8.79 -6.31 11.93
N ALA A 90 -8.88 -7.50 11.32
CA ALA A 90 -7.71 -8.27 10.91
C ALA A 90 -6.86 -7.52 9.86
N ALA A 91 -7.49 -6.92 8.85
CA ALA A 91 -6.80 -6.13 7.83
C ALA A 91 -6.06 -4.92 8.44
N ALA A 92 -6.71 -4.20 9.37
CA ALA A 92 -6.08 -3.11 10.10
C ALA A 92 -4.89 -3.59 10.94
N ALA A 93 -5.03 -4.72 11.66
CA ALA A 93 -3.96 -5.29 12.46
C ALA A 93 -2.73 -5.69 11.64
N VAL A 94 -2.94 -6.25 10.43
CA VAL A 94 -1.85 -6.57 9.51
C VAL A 94 -1.11 -5.31 9.07
N VAL A 95 -1.83 -4.27 8.64
CA VAL A 95 -1.19 -3.01 8.23
C VAL A 95 -0.44 -2.36 9.38
N VAL A 96 -1.03 -2.28 10.58
CA VAL A 96 -0.35 -1.74 11.76
C VAL A 96 0.90 -2.56 12.10
N SER A 97 0.85 -3.89 11.98
CA SER A 97 2.01 -4.75 12.24
C SER A 97 3.12 -4.52 11.22
N PHE A 98 2.79 -4.36 9.95
CA PHE A 98 3.78 -4.01 8.91
C PHE A 98 4.38 -2.62 9.14
N LEU A 99 3.56 -1.63 9.47
CA LEU A 99 4.05 -0.29 9.77
C LEU A 99 4.92 -0.26 11.05
N GLY A 100 4.55 -1.01 12.09
CA GLY A 100 5.34 -1.11 13.32
C GLY A 100 6.67 -1.87 13.18
N ILE A 101 6.89 -2.60 12.09
CA ILE A 101 8.20 -3.17 11.76
C ILE A 101 9.09 -2.13 11.04
N ILE A 102 8.46 -1.21 10.31
CA ILE A 102 9.13 -0.24 9.45
C ILE A 102 9.51 1.03 10.22
N TYR A 103 8.65 1.49 11.14
CA TYR A 103 8.83 2.66 11.99
C TYR A 103 9.37 2.27 13.37
#